data_AF-A0A3N5SUZ8-F1
#
_entry.id   AF-A0A3N5SUZ8-F1
#
_cell.length_a   1.000
_cell.length_b   1.000
_cell.length_c   1.000
_cell.angle_alpha   90.00
_cell.angle_beta   90.00
_cell.angle_gamma   90.00
#
_symmetry.space_group_name_H-M   'P 1'
#
loop_
_entity.id
_entity.type
_entity.pdbx_description
1 polymer ?
#
loop_
_entity_poly.entity_id
_entity_poly.type
_entity_poly.pdbx_seq_one_letter_code
_entity_poly.pdbx_strand_id
1 'polypeptide(L)'
;MNIINRLADRYAKIQPLPAGMYHKQDVQDEKPYRVHLRLRSDGAGIFILNASTVLQLNATAAEYAYHFIHGTEPEEAVRQIAARYRVSKEIAQRDYQDFIEKIETLISTPDLDPVSFLDFERVAPHSADLTSPLRLDCALTYRLRSDSNAEYAPTKRVDRELDADEWRTILDKAWQAGIP
;
A
#
# COMPACT_ATOMS: atom_id res chain seq x y z
N MET A 1 -38.51 -7.33 5.21
CA MET A 1 -37.66 -6.40 4.44
C MET A 1 -38.20 -6.36 3.00
N ASN A 2 -38.78 -5.24 2.57
CA ASN A 2 -39.65 -5.16 1.38
C ASN A 2 -38.88 -5.32 0.06
N ILE A 3 -39.54 -5.97 -0.92
CA ILE A 3 -39.05 -6.26 -2.28
C ILE A 3 -38.57 -4.99 -3.02
N ILE A 4 -39.14 -3.84 -2.68
CA ILE A 4 -38.79 -2.52 -3.22
C ILE A 4 -37.34 -2.12 -2.84
N ASN A 5 -36.88 -2.45 -1.64
CA ASN A 5 -35.50 -2.16 -1.21
C ASN A 5 -34.48 -2.99 -1.99
N ARG A 6 -34.80 -4.26 -2.30
CA ARG A 6 -33.93 -5.15 -3.10
C ARG A 6 -33.68 -4.64 -4.53
N LEU A 7 -34.64 -3.93 -5.12
CA LEU A 7 -34.50 -3.35 -6.45
C LEU A 7 -33.67 -2.06 -6.41
N ALA A 8 -33.88 -1.20 -5.42
CA ALA A 8 -33.06 0.00 -5.22
C ALA A 8 -31.59 -0.34 -4.91
N ASP A 9 -31.36 -1.40 -4.12
CA ASP A 9 -30.02 -1.90 -3.78
C ASP A 9 -29.24 -2.42 -4.98
N ARG A 10 -29.90 -2.73 -6.12
CA ARG A 10 -29.22 -3.10 -7.39
C ARG A 10 -28.75 -1.88 -8.20
N TYR A 11 -29.24 -0.68 -7.89
CA TYR A 11 -28.84 0.57 -8.54
C TYR A 11 -28.05 1.51 -7.62
N ALA A 12 -27.92 1.17 -6.33
CA ALA A 12 -27.05 1.90 -5.40
C ALA A 12 -25.61 1.93 -5.93
N LYS A 13 -24.93 3.07 -5.77
CA LYS A 13 -23.49 3.16 -6.08
C LYS A 13 -22.72 2.23 -5.15
N ILE A 14 -21.70 1.56 -5.70
CA ILE A 14 -20.77 0.75 -4.93
C ILE A 14 -20.14 1.67 -3.87
N GLN A 15 -20.25 1.30 -2.60
CA GLN A 15 -19.58 2.03 -1.54
C GLN A 15 -18.16 1.46 -1.37
N PRO A 16 -17.11 2.28 -1.54
CA PRO A 16 -15.75 1.84 -1.33
C PRO A 16 -15.52 1.55 0.17
N LEU A 17 -14.45 0.80 0.44
CA LEU A 17 -13.95 0.61 1.79
C LEU A 17 -13.52 1.95 2.43
N PRO A 18 -13.44 2.05 3.77
CA PRO A 18 -13.04 3.28 4.43
C PRO A 18 -11.65 3.73 3.96
N ALA A 19 -11.53 5.00 3.56
CA ALA A 19 -10.23 5.56 3.22
C ALA A 19 -9.31 5.53 4.45
N GLY A 20 -8.01 5.29 4.24
CA GLY A 20 -7.07 5.17 5.33
C GLY A 20 -5.74 4.55 4.95
N MET A 21 -4.83 4.50 5.92
CA MET A 21 -3.57 3.76 5.82
C MET A 21 -3.73 2.42 6.55
N TYR A 22 -3.49 1.34 5.83
CA TYR A 22 -3.46 -0.03 6.36
C TYR A 22 -2.08 -0.61 6.15
N HIS A 23 -1.61 -1.46 7.07
CA HIS A 23 -0.30 -2.08 6.93
C HIS A 23 -0.29 -3.47 7.54
N LYS A 24 0.61 -4.30 7.04
CA LYS A 24 0.89 -5.64 7.56
C LYS A 24 2.39 -5.85 7.56
N GLN A 25 2.90 -6.47 8.61
CA GLN A 25 4.25 -7.00 8.67
C GLN A 25 4.15 -8.47 9.09
N ASP A 26 4.81 -9.35 8.35
CA ASP A 26 4.69 -10.80 8.51
C ASP A 26 5.93 -11.48 7.90
N VAL A 27 5.98 -12.81 7.92
CA VAL A 27 7.09 -13.62 7.40
C VAL A 27 6.57 -14.56 6.31
N GLN A 28 7.29 -14.62 5.19
CA GLN A 28 7.05 -15.57 4.09
C GLN A 28 8.41 -16.13 3.64
N ASP A 29 8.50 -17.45 3.50
CA ASP A 29 9.75 -18.14 3.14
C ASP A 29 10.96 -17.74 4.00
N GLU A 30 10.73 -17.66 5.32
CA GLU A 30 11.70 -17.21 6.34
C GLU A 30 12.19 -15.75 6.19
N LYS A 31 11.62 -15.00 5.24
CA LYS A 31 11.95 -13.59 5.01
C LYS A 31 10.83 -12.70 5.53
N PRO A 32 11.15 -11.66 6.33
CA PRO A 32 10.16 -10.68 6.73
C PRO A 32 9.74 -9.85 5.52
N TYR A 33 8.47 -9.52 5.45
CA TYR A 33 7.95 -8.55 4.49
C TYR A 33 7.07 -7.51 5.19
N ARG A 34 6.99 -6.34 4.58
CA ARG A 34 6.13 -5.25 5.03
C ARG A 34 5.35 -4.70 3.84
N VAL A 35 4.04 -4.55 4.03
CA VAL A 35 3.16 -3.94 3.03
C VAL A 35 2.36 -2.79 3.64
N HIS A 36 2.10 -1.78 2.83
CA HIS A 36 1.25 -0.64 3.16
C HIS A 36 0.22 -0.41 2.06
N LEU A 37 -1.03 -0.15 2.43
CA LEU A 37 -2.10 0.25 1.54
C LEU A 37 -2.60 1.63 1.94
N ARG A 38 -2.44 2.61 1.04
CA ARG A 38 -3.13 3.91 1.13
C ARG A 38 -4.41 3.82 0.33
N LEU A 39 -5.53 3.66 1.01
CA LEU A 39 -6.85 3.59 0.38
C LEU A 39 -7.47 4.99 0.31
N ARG A 40 -7.96 5.36 -0.87
CA ARG A 40 -8.56 6.66 -1.16
C ARG A 40 -10.09 6.60 -1.07
N SER A 41 -10.72 7.77 -0.94
CA SER A 41 -12.18 7.90 -0.83
C SER A 41 -12.95 7.48 -2.08
N ASP A 42 -12.30 7.43 -3.24
CA ASP A 42 -12.86 6.91 -4.49
C ASP A 42 -12.72 5.38 -4.63
N GLY A 43 -12.10 4.72 -3.65
CA GLY A 43 -11.84 3.29 -3.62
C GLY A 43 -10.52 2.87 -4.25
N ALA A 44 -9.85 3.72 -5.02
CA ALA A 44 -8.52 3.43 -5.55
C ALA A 44 -7.48 3.39 -4.43
N GLY A 45 -6.33 2.76 -4.69
CA GLY A 45 -5.30 2.60 -3.66
C GLY A 45 -3.88 2.69 -4.19
N ILE A 46 -2.94 2.96 -3.28
CA ILE A 46 -1.52 2.78 -3.50
C ILE A 46 -1.04 1.69 -2.58
N PHE A 47 -0.44 0.65 -3.14
CA PHE A 47 0.08 -0.48 -2.39
C PHE A 47 1.60 -0.52 -2.50
N ILE A 48 2.28 -0.46 -1.35
CA ILE A 48 3.73 -0.37 -1.24
C ILE A 48 4.22 -1.67 -0.63
N LEU A 49 5.05 -2.42 -1.35
CA LEU A 49 5.67 -3.65 -0.88
C LEU A 49 7.15 -3.40 -0.58
N ASN A 50 7.59 -3.73 0.63
CA ASN A 50 8.98 -3.67 1.09
C ASN A 50 9.68 -2.33 0.81
N ALA A 51 8.92 -1.24 0.68
CA ALA A 51 9.39 0.09 0.26
C ALA A 51 10.16 0.12 -1.08
N SER A 52 10.12 -0.96 -1.87
CA SER A 52 10.82 -1.09 -3.15
C SER A 52 9.87 -1.10 -4.35
N THR A 53 8.68 -1.69 -4.19
CA THR A 53 7.69 -1.81 -5.26
C THR A 53 6.43 -1.03 -4.90
N VAL A 54 5.97 -0.18 -5.83
CA VAL A 54 4.76 0.63 -5.66
C VAL A 54 3.77 0.28 -6.75
N LEU A 55 2.58 -0.19 -6.35
CA LEU A 55 1.48 -0.53 -7.24
C LEU A 55 0.36 0.50 -7.10
N GLN A 56 -0.15 0.99 -8.22
CA GLN A 56 -1.39 1.76 -8.27
C GLN A 56 -2.54 0.78 -8.48
N LEU A 57 -3.48 0.76 -7.54
CA LEU A 57 -4.59 -0.17 -7.53
C LEU A 57 -5.88 0.56 -7.91
N ASN A 58 -6.65 -0.07 -8.79
CA ASN A 58 -8.05 0.31 -8.98
C ASN A 58 -8.89 -0.11 -7.76
N ALA A 59 -10.19 0.17 -7.79
CA ALA A 59 -11.05 -0.08 -6.63
C ALA A 59 -11.12 -1.55 -6.20
N THR A 60 -11.20 -2.50 -7.14
CA THR A 60 -11.29 -3.92 -6.81
C THR A 60 -9.97 -4.46 -6.27
N ALA A 61 -8.84 -4.15 -6.93
CA ALA A 61 -7.53 -4.57 -6.47
C ALA A 61 -7.17 -3.97 -5.09
N ALA A 62 -7.61 -2.73 -4.81
CA ALA A 62 -7.41 -2.12 -3.50
C ALA A 62 -8.20 -2.84 -2.39
N GLU A 63 -9.42 -3.33 -2.68
CA GLU A 63 -10.17 -4.19 -1.75
C GLU A 63 -9.51 -5.56 -1.56
N TYR A 64 -8.91 -6.13 -2.61
CA TYR A 64 -8.15 -7.37 -2.48
C TYR A 64 -6.93 -7.19 -1.56
N ALA A 65 -6.17 -6.11 -1.75
CA ALA A 65 -5.06 -5.74 -0.88
C ALA A 65 -5.52 -5.48 0.57
N TYR A 66 -6.70 -4.89 0.76
CA TYR A 66 -7.28 -4.68 2.08
C TYR A 66 -7.53 -6.02 2.80
N HIS A 67 -8.16 -6.98 2.11
CA HIS A 67 -8.41 -8.31 2.68
C HIS A 67 -7.12 -9.06 3.01
N PHE A 68 -6.12 -8.97 2.12
CA PHE A 68 -4.79 -9.52 2.34
C PHE A 68 -4.11 -8.96 3.61
N ILE A 69 -4.13 -7.63 3.78
CA ILE A 69 -3.54 -6.97 4.95
C ILE A 69 -4.23 -7.40 6.24
N HIS A 70 -5.56 -7.51 6.24
CA HIS A 70 -6.33 -7.87 7.43
C HIS A 70 -6.33 -9.37 7.73
N GLY A 71 -5.73 -10.20 6.86
CA GLY A 71 -5.80 -11.66 6.99
C GLY A 71 -7.24 -12.16 6.97
N THR A 72 -8.11 -11.54 6.15
CA THR A 72 -9.49 -12.01 6.00
C THR A 72 -9.47 -13.41 5.42
N GLU A 73 -10.29 -14.31 5.95
CA GLU A 73 -10.42 -15.66 5.41
C GLU A 73 -10.86 -15.59 3.93
N PRO A 74 -10.26 -16.38 3.02
CA PRO A 74 -10.53 -16.28 1.58
C PRO A 74 -12.00 -16.40 1.17
N GLU A 75 -12.78 -17.35 1.70
CA GLU A 75 -14.20 -17.47 1.37
C GLU A 75 -15.00 -16.24 1.82
N GLU A 76 -14.65 -15.67 2.98
CA GLU A 76 -15.25 -14.45 3.50
C GLU A 76 -14.91 -13.23 2.62
N ALA A 77 -13.65 -13.07 2.23
CA ALA A 77 -13.22 -12.00 1.32
C ALA A 77 -13.99 -12.10 -0.01
N VAL A 78 -14.02 -13.28 -0.63
CA VAL A 78 -14.75 -13.55 -1.87
C VAL A 78 -16.23 -13.23 -1.73
N ARG A 79 -16.85 -13.60 -0.61
CA ARG A 79 -18.26 -13.30 -0.33
C ARG A 79 -18.51 -11.79 -0.26
N GLN A 80 -17.65 -11.04 0.42
CA GLN A 80 -17.78 -9.58 0.55
C GLN A 80 -17.58 -8.87 -0.79
N ILE A 81 -16.54 -9.26 -1.54
CA ILE A 81 -16.24 -8.75 -2.89
C ILE A 81 -17.42 -9.03 -3.83
N ALA A 82 -17.86 -10.30 -3.93
CA ALA A 82 -18.95 -10.69 -4.82
C ALA A 82 -20.24 -9.90 -4.53
N ALA A 83 -20.56 -9.70 -3.24
CA ALA A 83 -21.71 -8.92 -2.82
C ALA A 83 -21.57 -7.43 -3.18
N ARG A 84 -20.41 -6.83 -2.92
CA ARG A 84 -20.17 -5.39 -3.14
C ARG A 84 -20.15 -5.03 -4.62
N TYR A 85 -19.46 -5.82 -5.43
CA TYR A 85 -19.31 -5.57 -6.87
C TYR A 85 -20.39 -6.23 -7.72
N ARG A 86 -21.29 -7.01 -7.10
CA ARG A 86 -22.42 -7.72 -7.75
C ARG A 86 -21.96 -8.65 -8.88
N VAL A 87 -20.86 -9.34 -8.65
CA VAL A 87 -20.32 -10.37 -9.56
C VAL A 87 -20.62 -11.77 -9.02
N SER A 88 -20.45 -12.80 -9.85
CA SER A 88 -20.56 -14.18 -9.37
C SER A 88 -19.42 -14.49 -8.39
N LYS A 89 -19.65 -15.43 -7.47
CA LYS A 89 -18.62 -15.84 -6.52
C LYS A 89 -17.40 -16.43 -7.23
N GLU A 90 -17.62 -17.14 -8.32
CA GLU A 90 -16.58 -17.79 -9.11
C GLU A 90 -15.65 -16.75 -9.76
N ILE A 91 -16.21 -15.64 -10.28
CA ILE A 91 -15.42 -14.52 -10.80
C ILE A 91 -14.64 -13.86 -9.67
N ALA A 92 -15.31 -13.51 -8.56
CA ALA A 92 -14.65 -12.87 -7.43
C ALA A 92 -13.52 -13.73 -6.84
N GLN A 93 -13.73 -15.05 -6.76
CA GLN A 93 -12.74 -16.00 -6.27
C GLN A 93 -11.52 -16.06 -7.16
N ARG A 94 -11.72 -16.24 -8.48
CA ARG A 94 -10.61 -16.29 -9.43
C ARG A 94 -9.82 -14.99 -9.41
N ASP A 95 -10.50 -13.85 -9.55
CA ASP A 95 -9.83 -12.57 -9.65
C ASP A 95 -9.11 -12.18 -8.33
N TYR A 96 -9.65 -12.59 -7.17
CA TYR A 96 -8.98 -12.43 -5.88
C TYR A 96 -7.75 -13.33 -5.77
N GLN A 97 -7.86 -14.62 -6.13
CA GLN A 97 -6.76 -15.57 -6.11
C GLN A 97 -5.62 -15.13 -7.03
N ASP A 98 -5.93 -14.75 -8.27
CA ASP A 98 -4.97 -14.24 -9.25
C ASP A 98 -4.19 -13.02 -8.71
N PHE A 99 -4.88 -12.13 -7.97
CA PHE A 99 -4.23 -10.99 -7.33
C PHE A 99 -3.29 -11.41 -6.20
N ILE A 100 -3.74 -12.30 -5.31
CA ILE A 100 -2.95 -12.77 -4.17
C ILE A 100 -1.68 -13.47 -4.66
N GLU A 101 -1.78 -14.35 -5.65
CA GLU A 101 -0.62 -15.04 -6.24
C GLU A 101 0.42 -14.05 -6.80
N LYS A 102 -0.02 -12.99 -7.47
CA LYS A 102 0.88 -11.93 -7.96
C LYS A 102 1.58 -11.20 -6.81
N ILE A 103 0.84 -10.87 -5.73
CA ILE A 103 1.42 -10.19 -4.56
C ILE A 103 2.42 -11.10 -3.83
N GLU A 104 2.07 -12.37 -3.60
CA GLU A 104 2.96 -13.34 -2.97
C GLU A 104 4.22 -13.60 -3.82
N THR A 105 4.09 -13.61 -5.14
CA THR A 105 5.24 -13.71 -6.05
C THR A 105 6.18 -12.51 -5.91
N LEU A 106 5.63 -11.29 -5.82
CA LEU A 106 6.42 -10.06 -5.59
C LEU A 106 7.08 -10.03 -4.21
N ILE A 107 6.46 -10.65 -3.20
CA ILE A 107 7.03 -10.73 -1.84
C ILE A 107 8.19 -11.74 -1.81
N SER A 108 8.01 -12.91 -2.42
CA SER A 108 8.98 -14.01 -2.39
C SER A 108 10.16 -13.81 -3.35
N THR A 109 9.99 -13.01 -4.40
CA THR A 109 10.99 -12.79 -5.46
C THR A 109 11.50 -11.33 -5.47
N PRO A 110 12.58 -11.02 -4.74
CA PRO A 110 13.21 -9.70 -4.80
C PRO A 110 13.60 -9.31 -6.24
N ASP A 111 13.50 -8.02 -6.54
CA ASP A 111 13.87 -7.43 -7.84
C ASP A 111 13.11 -7.97 -9.07
N LEU A 112 12.02 -8.72 -8.87
CA LEU A 112 11.13 -9.12 -9.95
C LEU A 112 10.48 -7.88 -10.59
N ASP A 113 10.64 -7.72 -11.90
CA ASP A 113 9.96 -6.67 -12.64
C ASP A 113 8.47 -7.03 -12.83
N PRO A 114 7.52 -6.33 -12.19
CA PRO A 114 6.09 -6.66 -12.28
C PRO A 114 5.53 -6.50 -13.70
N VAL A 115 6.13 -5.62 -14.51
CA VAL A 115 5.66 -5.36 -15.87
C VAL A 115 5.96 -6.56 -16.77
N SER A 116 7.22 -7.01 -16.79
CA SER A 116 7.65 -8.09 -17.69
C SER A 116 7.14 -9.48 -17.28
N PHE A 117 6.90 -9.72 -15.99
CA PHE A 117 6.63 -11.06 -15.47
C PHE A 117 5.22 -11.29 -14.94
N LEU A 118 4.49 -10.23 -14.58
CA LEU A 118 3.17 -10.34 -13.94
C LEU A 118 2.08 -9.54 -14.67
N ASP A 119 2.39 -9.08 -15.88
CA ASP A 119 1.51 -8.30 -16.77
C ASP A 119 0.94 -7.04 -16.12
N PHE A 120 1.72 -6.37 -15.25
CA PHE A 120 1.32 -5.07 -14.72
C PHE A 120 1.51 -3.97 -15.78
N GLU A 121 0.54 -3.06 -15.84
CA GLU A 121 0.67 -1.87 -16.67
C GLU A 121 1.66 -0.88 -16.04
N ARG A 122 2.60 -0.39 -16.86
CA ARG A 122 3.51 0.67 -16.44
C ARG A 122 2.81 2.02 -16.53
N VAL A 123 2.67 2.65 -15.37
CA VAL A 123 2.19 4.04 -15.24
C VAL A 123 3.34 5.02 -15.34
N ALA A 124 3.10 6.20 -15.93
CA ALA A 124 4.12 7.24 -16.05
C ALA A 124 4.51 7.78 -14.66
N PRO A 125 5.79 8.14 -14.44
CA PRO A 125 6.18 8.85 -13.22
C PRO A 125 5.31 10.10 -13.03
N HIS A 126 4.86 10.35 -11.80
CA HIS A 126 4.01 11.49 -11.45
C HIS A 126 2.61 11.51 -12.08
N SER A 127 2.14 10.39 -12.67
CA SER A 127 0.76 10.30 -13.18
C SER A 127 -0.28 10.10 -12.08
N ALA A 128 0.12 9.57 -10.92
CA ALA A 128 -0.76 9.44 -9.77
C ALA A 128 -0.98 10.80 -9.11
N ASP A 129 -2.25 11.09 -8.79
CA ASP A 129 -2.62 12.18 -7.89
C ASP A 129 -2.26 11.79 -6.45
N LEU A 130 -0.98 11.97 -6.11
CA LEU A 130 -0.44 11.67 -4.79
C LEU A 130 -0.77 12.80 -3.83
N THR A 131 -1.59 12.51 -2.82
CA THR A 131 -1.88 13.45 -1.72
C THR A 131 -0.71 13.58 -0.74
N SER A 132 0.23 12.62 -0.74
CA SER A 132 1.46 12.65 0.06
C SER A 132 2.61 11.90 -0.62
N PRO A 133 3.88 12.22 -0.31
CA PRO A 133 5.05 11.51 -0.85
C PRO A 133 5.01 10.00 -0.55
N LEU A 134 5.61 9.19 -1.43
CA LEU A 134 5.70 7.74 -1.24
C LEU A 134 6.76 7.33 -0.22
N ARG A 135 7.80 8.16 -0.05
CA ARG A 135 8.91 7.93 0.88
C ARG A 135 9.37 9.25 1.51
N LEU A 136 9.99 9.15 2.69
CA LEU A 136 10.65 10.25 3.36
C LEU A 136 12.09 9.84 3.71
N ASP A 137 13.07 10.48 3.08
CA ASP A 137 14.49 10.24 3.36
C ASP A 137 14.95 11.16 4.51
N CYS A 138 15.27 10.58 5.68
CA CYS A 138 15.65 11.32 6.89
C CYS A 138 17.16 11.31 7.13
N ALA A 139 17.83 12.46 7.01
CA ALA A 139 19.21 12.65 7.42
C ALA A 139 19.29 12.90 8.94
N LEU A 140 19.27 11.81 9.73
CA LEU A 140 19.17 11.89 11.19
C LEU A 140 20.34 12.63 11.86
N THR A 141 21.55 12.46 11.31
CA THR A 141 22.76 13.15 11.77
C THR A 141 23.76 13.27 10.64
N TYR A 142 24.57 14.32 10.70
CA TYR A 142 25.73 14.56 9.84
C TYR A 142 27.05 14.21 10.56
N ARG A 143 26.99 13.69 11.79
CA ARG A 143 28.18 13.28 12.54
C ARG A 143 28.81 12.08 11.87
N LEU A 144 30.10 12.20 11.59
CA LEU A 144 30.92 11.12 11.07
C LEU A 144 31.79 10.56 12.19
N ARG A 145 32.31 9.35 11.99
CA ARG A 145 33.39 8.82 12.83
C ARG A 145 34.63 9.70 12.69
N SER A 146 35.46 9.73 13.71
CA SER A 146 36.67 10.57 13.76
C SER A 146 37.71 10.25 12.67
N ASP A 147 37.67 9.05 12.10
CA ASP A 147 38.55 8.57 11.03
C ASP A 147 37.98 8.79 9.61
N SER A 148 36.81 9.44 9.49
CA SER A 148 36.13 9.66 8.22
C SER A 148 36.46 11.01 7.58
N ASN A 149 36.44 11.08 6.25
CA ASN A 149 36.61 12.34 5.52
C ASN A 149 35.36 13.24 5.72
N ALA A 150 35.57 14.49 6.11
CA ALA A 150 34.53 15.48 6.33
C ALA A 150 33.65 15.73 5.08
N GLU A 151 34.14 15.47 3.88
CA GLU A 151 33.37 15.62 2.63
C GLU A 151 32.19 14.64 2.52
N TYR A 152 32.17 13.56 3.29
CA TYR A 152 31.07 12.59 3.29
C TYR A 152 29.80 13.10 3.98
N ALA A 153 29.89 14.20 4.73
CA ALA A 153 28.74 14.84 5.37
C ALA A 153 28.77 16.37 5.11
N PRO A 154 28.02 16.88 4.12
CA PRO A 154 28.03 18.30 3.80
C PRO A 154 27.30 19.11 4.87
N THR A 155 28.03 19.60 5.87
CA THR A 155 27.51 20.39 7.00
C THR A 155 27.41 21.89 6.73
N LYS A 156 27.89 22.37 5.57
CA LYS A 156 27.97 23.81 5.25
C LYS A 156 26.63 24.58 5.34
N ARG A 157 25.49 23.88 5.18
CA ARG A 157 24.14 24.46 5.25
C ARG A 157 23.31 23.86 6.39
N VAL A 158 23.96 23.35 7.43
CA VAL A 158 23.31 22.73 8.59
C VAL A 158 23.55 23.64 9.79
N ASP A 159 22.52 24.40 10.18
CA ASP A 159 22.60 25.29 11.35
C ASP A 159 22.57 24.49 12.65
N ARG A 160 21.70 23.47 12.72
CA ARG A 160 21.61 22.50 13.81
C ARG A 160 20.97 21.19 13.35
N GLU A 161 21.24 20.12 14.08
CA GLU A 161 20.49 18.87 13.96
C GLU A 161 19.19 18.95 14.78
N LEU A 162 18.21 18.15 14.38
CA LEU A 162 17.00 17.96 15.18
C LEU A 162 17.29 17.05 16.37
N ASP A 163 16.65 17.33 17.50
CA ASP A 163 16.69 16.43 18.64
C ASP A 163 15.74 15.21 18.45
N ALA A 164 15.78 14.29 19.41
CA ALA A 164 15.00 13.06 19.34
C ALA A 164 13.48 13.30 19.39
N ASP A 165 13.01 14.34 20.08
CA ASP A 165 11.59 14.62 20.24
C ASP A 165 11.04 15.35 19.01
N GLU A 166 11.86 16.20 18.40
CA GLU A 166 11.59 16.78 17.08
C GLU A 166 11.49 15.69 16.01
N TRP A 167 12.42 14.73 15.99
CA TRP A 167 12.37 13.60 15.06
C TRP A 167 11.13 12.73 15.28
N ARG A 168 10.79 12.41 16.53
CA ARG A 168 9.54 11.69 16.85
C ARG A 168 8.31 12.41 16.30
N THR A 169 8.24 13.73 16.50
CA THR A 169 7.16 14.56 15.96
C THR A 169 7.08 14.53 14.44
N ILE A 170 8.24 14.54 13.74
CA ILE A 170 8.28 14.44 12.28
C ILE A 170 7.78 13.08 11.82
N LEU A 171 8.23 11.99 12.44
CA LEU A 171 7.82 10.64 12.09
C LEU A 171 6.32 10.41 12.35
N ASP A 172 5.78 10.94 13.44
CA ASP A 172 4.34 10.87 13.73
C ASP A 172 3.52 11.62 12.68
N LYS A 173 3.95 12.82 12.28
CA LYS A 173 3.30 13.59 11.22
C LYS A 173 3.39 12.89 9.86
N ALA A 174 4.55 12.32 9.55
CA ALA A 174 4.76 11.56 8.32
C ALA A 174 3.80 10.37 8.27
N TRP A 175 3.72 9.59 9.36
CA TRP A 175 2.81 8.45 9.48
C TRP A 175 1.34 8.86 9.34
N GLN A 176 0.92 9.93 10.02
CA GLN A 176 -0.45 10.48 9.91
C GLN A 176 -0.78 10.96 8.49
N ALA A 177 0.21 11.48 7.75
CA ALA A 177 0.08 11.84 6.35
C ALA A 177 0.13 10.61 5.40
N GLY A 178 0.24 9.40 5.96
CA GLY A 178 0.32 8.15 5.23
C GLY A 178 1.70 7.87 4.65
N ILE A 179 2.77 8.50 5.11
CA ILE A 179 4.13 8.18 4.68
C ILE A 179 4.67 7.06 5.59
N PRO A 180 4.91 5.84 5.05
CA PRO A 180 5.32 4.69 5.85
C PRO A 180 6.76 4.78 6.34
#